data_AF-A0A915EVI6-F1
#
_entry.id   AF-A0A915EVI6-F1
#
_cell.length_a   1.000
_cell.length_b   1.000
_cell.length_c   1.000
_cell.angle_alpha   90.00
_cell.angle_beta   90.00
_cell.angle_gamma   90.00
#
_symmetry.space_group_name_H-M   'P 1'
#
loop_
_entity.id
_entity.type
_entity.pdbx_description
1 polymer ?
#
loop_
_entity_poly.entity_id
_entity_poly.type
_entity_poly.pdbx_seq_one_letter_code
_entity_poly.pdbx_strand_id
1 'polypeptide(L)'
;MFMRNSHSLTESYQLSENIRTGKQLAPTFFLHFLTTIALALICLFMVYVLDTEISVYFSIVLFFLFMAVCNLGIVTTTIRYHPILNRRATRLCKRIQTQCAASKTLKYAGNHALDINPMPKSISGNSLINKAQINDHFNDLKVSWS
;
A
#
# COMPACT_ATOMS: atom_id res chain seq x y z
N MET A 1 19.77 40.53 8.00
CA MET A 1 20.60 39.35 8.31
C MET A 1 19.69 38.20 8.78
N PHE A 2 18.90 37.60 7.88
CA PHE A 2 17.94 36.52 8.19
C PHE A 2 18.18 35.23 7.38
N MET A 3 19.19 35.18 6.51
CA MET A 3 19.43 34.05 5.60
C MET A 3 20.20 32.87 6.21
N ARG A 4 20.75 33.00 7.42
CA ARG A 4 21.55 31.92 8.03
C ARG A 4 20.69 30.79 8.61
N ASN A 5 19.44 31.06 8.99
CA ASN A 5 18.55 30.05 9.57
C ASN A 5 17.93 29.13 8.52
N SER A 6 17.85 29.55 7.26
CA SER A 6 17.25 28.78 6.15
C SER A 6 18.01 27.49 5.84
N HIS A 7 19.34 27.53 5.93
CA HIS A 7 20.19 26.37 5.66
C HIS A 7 20.03 25.27 6.73
N SER A 8 20.02 25.64 8.01
CA SER A 8 19.83 24.68 9.11
C SER A 8 18.48 23.96 9.10
N LEU A 9 17.43 24.65 8.63
CA LEU A 9 16.08 24.08 8.48
C LEU A 9 16.02 23.05 7.36
N THR A 10 16.77 23.28 6.27
CA THR A 10 16.79 22.36 5.12
C THR A 10 17.49 21.05 5.49
N GLU A 11 18.60 21.12 6.22
CA GLU A 11 19.34 19.93 6.69
C GLU A 11 18.51 19.10 7.67
N SER A 12 17.87 19.75 8.64
CA SER A 12 16.99 19.08 9.62
C SER A 12 15.81 18.39 8.92
N TYR A 13 15.26 19.03 7.88
CA TYR A 13 14.20 18.45 7.07
C TYR A 13 14.68 17.22 6.28
N GLN A 14 15.82 17.31 5.60
CA GLN A 14 16.40 16.19 4.85
C GLN A 14 16.71 14.99 5.75
N LEU A 15 17.26 15.24 6.95
CA LEU A 15 17.53 14.19 7.91
C LEU A 15 16.24 13.51 8.38
N SER A 16 15.21 14.29 8.72
CA SER A 16 13.89 13.77 9.11
C SER A 16 13.26 12.92 8.00
N GLU A 17 13.36 13.38 6.75
CA GLU A 17 12.85 12.66 5.57
C GLU A 17 13.59 11.32 5.34
N ASN A 18 14.90 11.31 5.52
CA ASN A 18 15.71 10.09 5.41
C ASN A 18 15.39 9.10 6.53
N ILE A 19 15.22 9.56 7.77
CA ILE A 19 14.80 8.70 8.89
C ILE A 19 13.43 8.10 8.61
N ARG A 20 12.49 8.90 8.08
CA ARG A 20 11.16 8.42 7.70
C ARG A 20 11.25 7.36 6.63
N THR A 21 12.01 7.60 5.57
CA THR A 21 12.23 6.65 4.47
C THR A 21 12.89 5.36 4.97
N GLY A 22 13.88 5.49 5.87
CA GLY A 22 14.54 4.34 6.51
C GLY A 22 13.56 3.50 7.32
N LYS A 23 12.69 4.13 8.13
CA LYS A 23 11.65 3.42 8.88
C LYS A 23 10.63 2.71 7.98
N GLN A 24 10.33 3.27 6.81
CA GLN A 24 9.44 2.66 5.83
C GLN A 24 10.09 1.47 5.11
N LEU A 25 11.39 1.53 4.84
CA LEU A 25 12.13 0.49 4.13
C LEU A 25 12.53 -0.67 5.05
N ALA A 26 12.77 -0.40 6.33
CA ALA A 26 13.19 -1.38 7.33
C ALA A 26 12.35 -2.68 7.36
N PRO A 27 11.01 -2.66 7.41
CA PRO A 27 10.21 -3.89 7.44
C PRO A 27 10.35 -4.71 6.15
N THR A 28 10.43 -4.04 5.00
CA THR A 28 10.62 -4.72 3.70
C THR A 28 12.01 -5.31 3.60
N PHE A 29 13.04 -4.59 4.05
CA PHE A 29 14.41 -5.08 4.11
C PHE A 29 14.53 -6.31 5.02
N PHE A 30 13.96 -6.24 6.22
CA PHE A 30 13.97 -7.35 7.18
C PHE A 30 13.26 -8.59 6.62
N LEU A 31 12.09 -8.43 5.99
CA LEU A 31 11.35 -9.55 5.41
C LEU A 31 12.10 -10.16 4.22
N HIS A 32 12.73 -9.35 3.39
CA HIS A 32 13.55 -9.84 2.28
C HIS A 32 14.77 -10.61 2.80
N PHE A 33 15.48 -10.07 3.78
CA PHE A 33 16.60 -10.73 4.44
C PHE A 33 16.21 -12.10 5.03
N LEU A 34 15.09 -12.17 5.75
CA LEU A 34 14.59 -13.42 6.31
C LEU A 34 14.23 -14.44 5.21
N THR A 35 13.64 -13.96 4.11
CA THR A 35 13.30 -14.80 2.95
C THR A 35 14.55 -15.37 2.29
N THR A 36 15.61 -14.58 2.16
CA THR A 36 16.90 -15.03 1.61
C THR A 36 17.56 -16.08 2.51
N ILE A 37 17.55 -15.89 3.83
CA ILE A 37 18.08 -16.89 4.78
C ILE A 37 17.27 -18.19 4.68
N ALA A 38 15.94 -18.11 4.67
CA ALA A 38 15.09 -19.28 4.56
C ALA A 38 15.35 -20.06 3.27
N LEU A 39 15.53 -19.37 2.14
CA LEU A 39 15.93 -19.98 0.87
C LEU A 39 17.27 -20.71 0.99
N ALA A 40 18.29 -20.07 1.57
CA ALA A 40 19.60 -20.69 1.74
C ALA A 40 19.52 -21.97 2.60
N LEU A 41 18.76 -21.94 3.70
CA LEU A 41 18.55 -23.10 4.57
C LEU A 41 17.81 -24.24 3.87
N ILE A 42 16.78 -23.93 3.08
CA ILE A 42 16.04 -24.92 2.31
C ILE A 42 16.95 -25.56 1.24
N CYS A 43 17.76 -24.77 0.53
CA CYS A 43 18.73 -25.30 -0.42
C CYS A 43 19.73 -26.25 0.26
N LEU A 44 20.28 -25.87 1.43
CA LEU A 44 21.17 -26.75 2.19
C LEU A 44 20.45 -28.04 2.61
N PHE A 45 19.20 -27.95 3.07
CA PHE A 45 18.40 -29.11 3.43
C PHE A 45 18.17 -30.05 2.23
N MET A 46 17.89 -29.50 1.05
CA MET A 46 17.75 -30.28 -0.19
C MET A 46 19.03 -31.00 -0.58
N VAL A 47 20.19 -30.36 -0.45
CA VAL A 47 21.47 -30.95 -0.84
C VAL A 47 21.92 -32.06 0.12
N TYR A 48 21.70 -31.89 1.43
CA TYR A 48 22.33 -32.76 2.44
C TYR A 48 21.39 -33.76 3.10
N VAL A 49 20.07 -33.58 3.04
CA VAL A 49 19.11 -34.42 3.79
C VAL A 49 18.17 -35.20 2.89
N LEU A 50 17.83 -34.65 1.71
CA LEU A 50 16.83 -35.23 0.84
C LEU A 50 17.47 -36.20 -0.16
N ASP A 51 17.36 -37.50 0.13
CA ASP A 51 17.95 -38.58 -0.69
C ASP A 51 16.97 -39.15 -1.73
N THR A 52 15.65 -38.90 -1.56
CA THR A 52 14.63 -39.45 -2.47
C THR A 52 14.05 -38.41 -3.41
N GLU A 53 13.84 -38.77 -4.68
CA GLU A 53 13.31 -37.87 -5.71
C GLU A 53 11.95 -37.25 -5.30
N ILE A 54 11.04 -38.07 -4.76
CA ILE A 54 9.70 -37.60 -4.30
C ILE A 54 9.84 -36.50 -3.24
N SER A 55 10.76 -36.69 -2.30
CA SER A 55 10.98 -35.72 -1.21
C SER A 55 11.56 -34.39 -1.72
N VAL A 56 12.39 -34.43 -2.77
CA VAL A 56 12.91 -33.23 -3.44
C VAL A 56 11.78 -32.47 -4.13
N TYR A 57 10.93 -33.14 -4.93
CA TYR A 57 9.81 -32.49 -5.61
C TYR A 57 8.84 -31.82 -4.63
N PHE A 58 8.47 -32.52 -3.54
CA PHE A 58 7.60 -31.96 -2.52
C PHE A 58 8.21 -30.72 -1.85
N SER A 59 9.51 -30.75 -1.56
CA SER A 59 10.22 -29.64 -0.94
C SER A 59 10.31 -28.42 -1.88
N ILE A 60 10.44 -28.63 -3.19
CA ILE A 60 10.39 -27.56 -4.19
C ILE A 60 9.01 -26.90 -4.21
N VAL A 61 7.92 -27.67 -4.18
CA VAL A 61 6.56 -27.12 -4.16
C VAL A 61 6.32 -26.30 -2.90
N LEU A 62 6.71 -26.82 -1.73
CA LEU A 62 6.62 -26.08 -0.47
C LEU A 62 7.45 -24.79 -0.50
N PHE A 63 8.64 -24.84 -1.12
CA PHE A 63 9.48 -23.67 -1.31
C PHE A 63 8.79 -22.58 -2.16
N PHE A 64 8.20 -22.94 -3.30
CA PHE A 64 7.46 -21.98 -4.13
C PHE A 64 6.27 -21.36 -3.39
N LEU A 65 5.53 -22.17 -2.62
CA LEU A 65 4.43 -21.68 -1.79
C LEU A 65 4.94 -20.68 -0.74
N PHE A 66 6.03 -21.01 -0.05
CA PHE A 66 6.67 -20.14 0.93
C PHE A 66 7.12 -18.81 0.30
N MET A 67 7.79 -18.87 -0.84
CA MET A 67 8.21 -17.67 -1.58
C MET A 67 7.02 -16.81 -2.01
N ALA A 68 5.91 -17.41 -2.43
CA ALA A 68 4.70 -16.69 -2.77
C ALA A 68 4.13 -15.94 -1.56
N VAL A 69 4.10 -16.57 -0.39
CA VAL A 69 3.65 -15.95 0.87
C VAL A 69 4.60 -14.82 1.29
N CYS A 70 5.92 -15.01 1.22
CA CYS A 70 6.89 -13.96 1.52
C CYS A 70 6.77 -12.75 0.59
N ASN A 71 6.63 -12.98 -0.73
CA ASN A 71 6.43 -11.92 -1.70
C ASN A 71 5.13 -11.15 -1.46
N LEU A 72 4.04 -11.86 -1.13
CA LEU A 72 2.79 -11.21 -0.73
C LEU A 72 3.01 -10.37 0.54
N GLY A 73 3.75 -10.91 1.52
CA GLY A 73 4.19 -10.19 2.71
C GLY A 73 4.91 -8.88 2.37
N ILE A 74 5.92 -8.92 1.50
CA ILE A 74 6.70 -7.75 1.06
C ILE A 74 5.80 -6.69 0.41
N VAL A 75 4.88 -7.10 -0.45
CA VAL A 75 3.93 -6.19 -1.10
C VAL A 75 3.01 -5.57 -0.05
N THR A 76 2.48 -6.36 0.88
CA THR A 76 1.58 -5.86 1.93
C THR A 76 2.27 -4.91 2.90
N THR A 77 3.50 -5.19 3.33
CA THR A 77 4.28 -4.28 4.19
C THR A 77 4.59 -2.99 3.45
N THR A 78 5.00 -3.07 2.19
CA THR A 78 5.26 -1.89 1.36
C THR A 78 4.02 -1.01 1.22
N ILE A 79 2.85 -1.60 0.95
CA ILE A 79 1.59 -0.85 0.87
C ILE A 79 1.20 -0.24 2.21
N ARG A 80 1.35 -0.98 3.32
CA ARG A 80 0.93 -0.54 4.66
C ARG A 80 1.78 0.60 5.21
N TYR A 81 3.11 0.49 5.08
CA TYR A 81 4.04 1.46 5.66
C TYR A 81 4.27 2.68 4.78
N HIS A 82 4.00 2.59 3.47
CA HIS A 82 4.12 3.73 2.57
C HIS A 82 2.82 4.56 2.56
N PRO A 83 2.82 5.81 3.06
CA PRO A 83 1.59 6.59 3.28
C PRO A 83 0.82 6.88 1.98
N ILE A 84 1.53 7.19 0.88
CA ILE A 84 0.91 7.45 -0.42
C ILE A 84 0.23 6.18 -0.98
N LEU A 85 0.92 5.04 -0.93
CA LEU A 85 0.35 3.77 -1.41
C LEU A 85 -0.83 3.34 -0.54
N ASN A 86 -0.74 3.46 0.78
CA ASN A 86 -1.83 3.12 1.69
C ASN A 86 -3.09 3.95 1.39
N ARG A 87 -2.94 5.26 1.18
CA ARG A 87 -4.06 6.14 0.78
C ARG A 87 -4.68 5.70 -0.54
N ARG A 88 -3.87 5.35 -1.54
CA ARG A 88 -4.36 4.85 -2.84
C ARG A 88 -5.08 3.51 -2.70
N ALA A 89 -4.50 2.56 -1.96
CA ALA A 89 -5.10 1.26 -1.70
C ALA A 89 -6.46 1.40 -0.99
N THR A 90 -6.53 2.23 0.05
CA THR A 90 -7.77 2.52 0.77
C THR A 90 -8.85 3.11 -0.15
N ARG A 91 -8.48 4.02 -1.07
CA ARG A 91 -9.42 4.58 -2.06
C ARG A 91 -9.93 3.50 -3.02
N LEU A 92 -9.05 2.61 -3.49
CA LEU A 92 -9.45 1.49 -4.36
C LEU A 92 -10.39 0.53 -3.64
N CYS A 93 -10.08 0.15 -2.39
CA CYS A 93 -10.96 -0.70 -1.58
C CYS A 93 -12.34 -0.07 -1.40
N LYS A 94 -12.41 1.23 -1.10
CA LYS A 94 -13.70 1.95 -1.01
C LYS A 94 -14.46 1.94 -2.33
N ARG A 95 -13.79 2.14 -3.47
CA ARG A 95 -14.44 2.07 -4.80
C ARG A 95 -15.03 0.70 -5.08
N ILE A 96 -14.27 -0.37 -4.81
CA ILE A 96 -14.74 -1.75 -4.98
C ILE A 96 -15.96 -2.01 -4.07
N GLN A 97 -15.88 -1.61 -2.79
CA GLN A 97 -17.00 -1.74 -1.86
C GLN A 97 -18.25 -1.01 -2.35
N THR A 98 -18.12 0.23 -2.83
CA THR A 98 -19.24 1.00 -3.37
C THR A 98 -19.83 0.38 -4.63
N GLN A 99 -19.01 -0.18 -5.53
CA GLN A 99 -19.49 -0.85 -6.72
C GLN A 99 -20.25 -2.15 -6.38
N CYS A 100 -19.74 -2.94 -5.43
CA CYS A 100 -20.43 -4.12 -4.94
C CYS A 100 -21.76 -3.78 -4.24
N ALA A 101 -21.80 -2.68 -3.48
CA ALA A 101 -23.02 -2.21 -2.83
C ALA A 101 -24.05 -1.69 -3.85
N ALA A 102 -23.61 -0.88 -4.82
CA ALA A 102 -24.47 -0.36 -5.90
C ALA A 102 -25.06 -1.49 -6.77
N SER A 103 -24.29 -2.56 -7.01
CA SER A 103 -24.78 -3.74 -7.72
C SER A 103 -25.91 -4.47 -6.97
N LYS A 104 -25.93 -4.41 -5.63
CA LYS A 104 -27.04 -4.96 -4.83
C LYS A 104 -28.29 -4.06 -4.89
N THR A 105 -28.13 -2.74 -4.84
CA THR A 105 -29.28 -1.81 -4.92
C THR A 105 -29.96 -1.85 -6.28
N LEU A 106 -29.21 -2.05 -7.37
CA LEU A 106 -29.75 -2.15 -8.73
C LEU A 106 -30.59 -3.44 -8.94
N LYS A 107 -30.25 -4.53 -8.25
CA LYS A 107 -31.07 -5.77 -8.24
C LYS A 107 -32.38 -5.63 -7.47
N TYR A 108 -32.45 -4.79 -6.44
CA TYR A 108 -33.70 -4.49 -5.73
C TYR A 108 -34.56 -3.45 -6.46
N ALA A 109 -33.93 -2.46 -7.12
CA ALA A 109 -34.64 -1.47 -7.92
C ALA A 109 -35.24 -2.07 -9.22
N GLY A 110 -34.60 -3.08 -9.83
CA GLY A 110 -35.15 -3.78 -10.99
C GLY A 110 -36.48 -4.51 -10.75
N ASN A 111 -36.82 -4.80 -9.49
CA ASN A 111 -38.11 -5.41 -9.13
C ASN A 111 -39.19 -4.38 -8.73
N HIS A 112 -38.84 -3.08 -8.64
CA HIS A 112 -39.75 -2.01 -8.20
C HIS A 112 -39.75 -0.75 -9.10
N ALA A 113 -38.97 -0.70 -10.18
CA ALA A 113 -38.87 0.47 -11.06
C ALA A 113 -39.91 0.43 -12.20
N LEU A 114 -41.18 0.59 -11.84
CA LEU A 114 -42.11 1.40 -12.63
C LEU A 114 -42.40 2.63 -11.76
N ASP A 115 -42.26 3.81 -12.36
CA ASP A 115 -42.36 5.13 -11.75
C ASP A 115 -41.25 5.55 -10.77
N ILE A 116 -40.35 6.41 -11.27
CA ILE A 116 -40.25 7.83 -10.89
C ILE A 116 -39.02 8.40 -11.59
N ASN A 117 -39.25 9.45 -12.36
CA ASN A 117 -38.30 10.18 -13.18
C ASN A 117 -37.57 11.23 -12.29
N PRO A 118 -36.25 11.14 -12.01
CA PRO A 118 -35.57 12.20 -11.27
C PRO A 118 -34.87 13.16 -12.25
N MET A 119 -35.35 14.40 -12.21
CA MET A 119 -34.78 15.57 -12.88
C MET A 119 -33.32 15.82 -12.44
N PRO A 120 -32.37 16.05 -13.36
CA PRO A 120 -30.98 16.28 -13.00
C PRO A 120 -30.77 17.69 -12.43
N LYS A 121 -30.26 17.77 -11.19
CA LYS A 121 -29.73 19.01 -10.62
C LYS A 121 -28.40 19.36 -11.30
N SER A 122 -28.37 20.50 -11.98
CA SER A 122 -27.17 21.07 -12.56
C SER A 122 -26.20 21.50 -11.45
N ILE A 123 -24.98 20.97 -11.49
CA ILE A 123 -23.88 21.43 -10.65
C ILE A 123 -23.10 22.45 -11.46
N SER A 124 -23.31 23.72 -11.11
CA SER A 124 -22.54 24.86 -11.61
C SER A 124 -21.07 24.70 -11.24
N GLY A 125 -20.23 24.51 -12.26
CA GLY A 125 -18.78 24.56 -12.13
C GLY A 125 -18.33 26.01 -12.18
N ASN A 126 -17.80 26.54 -11.08
CA ASN A 126 -16.80 27.60 -11.11
C ASN A 126 -16.03 27.68 -9.78
N SER A 127 -14.71 27.86 -9.95
CA SER A 127 -13.72 28.38 -9.01
C SER A 127 -13.43 27.62 -7.71
N LEU A 128 -12.52 26.64 -7.76
CA LEU A 128 -11.55 26.42 -6.67
C LEU A 128 -10.17 26.07 -7.26
N ILE A 129 -9.56 27.06 -7.91
CA ILE A 129 -8.11 27.03 -8.16
C ILE A 129 -7.40 27.27 -6.82
N ASN A 130 -7.04 26.15 -6.19
CA ASN A 130 -5.68 25.86 -5.74
C ASN A 130 -5.01 26.70 -4.63
N LYS A 131 -5.74 27.04 -3.55
CA LYS A 131 -5.14 27.27 -2.21
C LYS A 131 -5.41 26.12 -1.22
N ALA A 132 -6.47 25.34 -1.46
CA ALA A 132 -6.78 24.15 -0.68
C ALA A 132 -5.66 23.10 -0.81
N GLN A 133 -5.07 22.94 -1.99
CA GLN A 133 -4.09 21.87 -2.25
C GLN A 133 -2.78 22.02 -1.46
N ILE A 134 -2.36 23.26 -1.14
CA ILE A 134 -1.16 23.51 -0.32
C ILE A 134 -1.46 23.20 1.15
N ASN A 135 -2.59 23.67 1.68
CA ASN A 135 -2.99 23.39 3.06
C ASN A 135 -3.31 21.90 3.27
N ASP A 136 -3.88 21.24 2.27
CA ASP A 136 -4.10 19.80 2.28
C ASP A 136 -2.77 19.04 2.25
N HIS A 137 -1.77 19.52 1.50
CA HIS A 137 -0.42 18.95 1.51
C HIS A 137 0.26 19.13 2.87
N PHE A 138 0.15 20.29 3.51
CA PHE A 138 0.69 20.54 4.84
C PHE A 138 -0.03 19.75 5.94
N ASN A 139 -1.35 19.60 5.85
CA ASN A 139 -2.10 18.74 6.77
C ASN A 139 -1.75 17.27 6.56
N ASP A 140 -1.55 16.85 5.31
CA ASP A 140 -1.11 15.49 4.98
C ASP A 140 0.30 15.21 5.53
N LEU A 141 1.19 16.19 5.48
CA LEU A 141 2.51 16.13 6.13
C LEU A 141 2.37 16.06 7.64
N LYS A 142 1.55 16.92 8.25
CA LYS A 142 1.33 16.96 9.71
C LYS A 142 0.76 15.65 10.26
N VAL A 143 -0.22 15.06 9.59
CA VAL A 143 -0.81 13.75 9.96
C VAL A 143 0.20 12.61 9.75
N SER A 144 1.14 12.76 8.82
CA SER A 144 2.23 11.78 8.66
C SER A 144 3.34 11.90 9.71
N TRP A 145 3.33 12.99 10.50
CA TRP A 145 4.32 13.30 11.53
C TRP A 145 3.82 13.00 12.96
N SER A 146 2.51 12.82 13.15
CA SER A 146 1.86 12.37 14.39
C SER A 146 1.71 10.86 14.43
#